data_AF-A0A4Y6UJ01-F1
#
_entry.id   AF-A0A4Y6UJ01-F1
#
_cell.length_a   1.000
_cell.length_b   1.000
_cell.length_c   1.000
_cell.angle_alpha   90.00
_cell.angle_beta   90.00
_cell.angle_gamma   90.00
#
_symmetry.space_group_name_H-M   'P 1'
#
loop_
_entity.id
_entity.type
_entity.pdbx_description
1 polymer ?
#
loop_
_entity_poly.entity_id
_entity_poly.type
_entity_poly.pdbx_seq_one_letter_code
_entity_poly.pdbx_strand_id
1 'polypeptide(L)'
;MMKTAALLFVRNNANNIGWWLAHHIALGFSTLIICDDHSTDGTWDILLNAKPFYDLRLFRSNPNIENITERQLFFQKEAVETGKNEFDWMIFLASDEYLDFSNDLTLETFLEPHKENNIIPINWCLFGSNGQITPSPLSPIETFTYHAPLEHHDHRIARYFINPTVQNTPPFPDPFTHIDQPADWSHARILHFAAGDKTSFFQHCTDAAPAEAWKHFDRNDIHDVTPHRWLKTARNVGATITQANLADLYWRLHQISKDQDENALHALGLSPLIFNDDGPNTAPPSFQFFSLETPYDLLWDANKNELISPNITSDTPSNSHKLILALENNSPSPHFSIILSKDIIPSTYIHFDQIPSLLNIIPVKVLVKEQEIICAITGKNIQFNNNDIIFHVLNTSDDLSNRLTPFIPFIQGGHTLSSLLRGIERSLAPNATALGYAIATLPQEDLKRLTALFPGLIPVGLQPAYSISDKADS
;
A
#
# COMPACT_ATOMS: atom_id res chain seq x y z
N MET A 1 -2.51 -21.55 21.74
CA MET A 1 -2.96 -20.54 20.78
C MET A 1 -2.85 -21.18 19.42
N MET A 2 -3.92 -21.11 18.62
CA MET A 2 -3.95 -21.76 17.30
C MET A 2 -2.92 -21.12 16.37
N LYS A 3 -2.14 -21.93 15.66
CA LYS A 3 -1.16 -21.50 14.66
C LYS A 3 -1.72 -21.72 13.25
N THR A 4 -1.80 -20.65 12.49
CA THR A 4 -2.33 -20.63 11.13
C THR A 4 -1.30 -20.09 10.14
N ALA A 5 -1.29 -20.65 8.92
CA ALA A 5 -0.46 -20.16 7.83
C ALA A 5 -1.27 -19.90 6.55
N ALA A 6 -1.01 -18.77 5.90
CA ALA A 6 -1.42 -18.55 4.52
C ALA A 6 -0.20 -18.71 3.60
N LEU A 7 -0.37 -19.48 2.53
CA LEU A 7 0.66 -19.80 1.56
C LEU A 7 0.40 -19.03 0.27
N LEU A 8 1.45 -18.50 -0.33
CA LEU A 8 1.40 -17.78 -1.60
C LEU A 8 2.55 -18.23 -2.51
N PHE A 9 2.25 -18.47 -3.78
CA PHE A 9 3.24 -18.56 -4.85
C PHE A 9 3.05 -17.36 -5.77
N VAL A 10 4.07 -16.51 -5.90
CA VAL A 10 3.93 -15.20 -6.54
C VAL A 10 5.03 -14.92 -7.55
N ARG A 11 4.69 -14.20 -8.62
CA ARG A 11 5.63 -13.61 -9.56
C ARG A 11 5.15 -12.23 -9.96
N ASN A 12 6.04 -11.25 -9.91
CA ASN A 12 5.82 -9.88 -10.38
C ASN A 12 4.49 -9.27 -9.88
N ASN A 13 4.39 -9.06 -8.57
CA ASN A 13 3.22 -8.51 -7.91
C ASN A 13 3.56 -7.30 -7.01
N ALA A 14 4.59 -6.51 -7.33
CA ALA A 14 5.09 -5.46 -6.44
C ALA A 14 4.03 -4.41 -6.08
N ASN A 15 3.08 -4.15 -6.98
CA ASN A 15 2.00 -3.19 -6.75
C ASN A 15 1.02 -3.61 -5.63
N ASN A 16 0.82 -4.93 -5.44
CA ASN A 16 -0.24 -5.45 -4.56
C ASN A 16 0.28 -6.33 -3.41
N ILE A 17 1.51 -6.87 -3.49
CA ILE A 17 2.03 -7.81 -2.49
C ILE A 17 2.04 -7.21 -1.08
N GLY A 18 2.35 -5.91 -0.94
CA GLY A 18 2.30 -5.21 0.35
C GLY A 18 0.90 -5.21 0.96
N TRP A 19 -0.14 -5.06 0.13
CA TRP A 19 -1.53 -5.13 0.57
C TRP A 19 -1.99 -6.56 0.87
N TRP A 20 -1.52 -7.55 0.11
CA TRP A 20 -1.78 -8.95 0.40
C TRP A 20 -1.22 -9.35 1.78
N LEU A 21 0.03 -8.96 2.08
CA LEU A 21 0.63 -9.14 3.41
C LEU A 21 -0.21 -8.44 4.48
N ALA A 22 -0.50 -7.16 4.26
CA ALA A 22 -1.20 -6.31 5.21
C ALA A 22 -2.57 -6.85 5.59
N HIS A 23 -3.35 -7.30 4.61
CA HIS A 23 -4.68 -7.84 4.83
C HIS A 23 -4.65 -9.13 5.63
N HIS A 24 -3.80 -10.10 5.25
CA HIS A 24 -3.76 -11.40 5.92
C HIS A 24 -3.12 -11.34 7.32
N ILE A 25 -2.17 -10.43 7.55
CA ILE A 25 -1.69 -10.11 8.91
C ILE A 25 -2.80 -9.46 9.73
N ALA A 26 -3.52 -8.49 9.17
CA ALA A 26 -4.63 -7.80 9.87
C ALA A 26 -5.77 -8.74 10.25
N LEU A 27 -6.05 -9.73 9.40
CA LEU A 27 -7.06 -10.77 9.64
C LEU A 27 -6.63 -11.76 10.74
N GLY A 28 -5.33 -11.86 11.04
CA GLY A 28 -4.81 -12.61 12.17
C GLY A 28 -4.07 -13.90 11.83
N PHE A 29 -3.56 -14.07 10.60
CA PHE A 29 -2.67 -15.19 10.31
C PHE A 29 -1.40 -15.11 11.15
N SER A 30 -1.02 -16.23 11.79
CA SER A 30 0.19 -16.24 12.63
C SER A 30 1.48 -16.23 11.81
N THR A 31 1.46 -16.79 10.59
CA THR A 31 2.60 -16.85 9.68
C THR A 31 2.13 -16.70 8.24
N LEU A 32 2.90 -16.01 7.40
CA LEU A 32 2.72 -16.04 5.95
C LEU A 32 3.92 -16.76 5.29
N ILE A 33 3.64 -17.75 4.44
CA ILE A 33 4.65 -18.58 3.78
C ILE A 33 4.61 -18.28 2.28
N ILE A 34 5.65 -17.64 1.77
CA ILE A 34 5.62 -17.05 0.43
C ILE A 34 6.79 -17.58 -0.39
N CYS A 35 6.47 -18.14 -1.55
CA CYS A 35 7.44 -18.51 -2.57
C CYS A 35 7.39 -17.50 -3.71
N ASP A 36 8.49 -16.78 -3.90
CA ASP A 36 8.65 -15.89 -5.03
C ASP A 36 9.31 -16.62 -6.21
N ASP A 37 8.65 -16.58 -7.37
CA ASP A 37 9.08 -17.22 -8.61
C ASP A 37 10.00 -16.34 -9.44
N HIS A 38 11.05 -15.83 -8.80
CA HIS A 38 12.09 -15.00 -9.43
C HIS A 38 11.54 -13.70 -10.01
N SER A 39 10.76 -12.97 -9.21
CA SER A 39 10.23 -11.65 -9.58
C SER A 39 11.35 -10.65 -9.89
N THR A 40 11.07 -9.75 -10.83
CA THR A 40 11.98 -8.72 -11.35
C THR A 40 11.45 -7.30 -11.16
N ASP A 41 10.28 -7.16 -10.56
CA ASP A 41 9.57 -5.88 -10.36
C ASP A 41 9.69 -5.32 -8.94
N GLY A 42 10.56 -5.90 -8.11
CA GLY A 42 10.73 -5.51 -6.71
C GLY A 42 9.84 -6.24 -5.71
N THR A 43 9.01 -7.21 -6.14
CA THR A 43 8.20 -8.04 -5.22
C THR A 43 9.05 -8.64 -4.11
N TRP A 44 10.23 -9.17 -4.44
CA TRP A 44 11.13 -9.77 -3.46
C TRP A 44 11.71 -8.77 -2.46
N ASP A 45 12.06 -7.56 -2.90
CA ASP A 45 12.59 -6.53 -2.00
C ASP A 45 11.52 -6.12 -0.98
N ILE A 46 10.25 -5.96 -1.42
CA ILE A 46 9.12 -5.68 -0.51
C ILE A 46 8.96 -6.81 0.54
N LEU A 47 9.03 -8.07 0.10
CA LEU A 47 8.95 -9.23 0.99
C LEU A 47 10.10 -9.24 2.03
N LEU A 48 11.33 -8.97 1.59
CA LEU A 48 12.50 -8.88 2.46
C LEU A 48 12.37 -7.75 3.47
N ASN A 49 11.89 -6.58 3.05
CA ASN A 49 11.72 -5.41 3.90
C ASN A 49 10.59 -5.58 4.93
N ALA A 50 9.57 -6.39 4.62
CA ALA A 50 8.49 -6.71 5.56
C ALA A 50 8.89 -7.77 6.61
N LYS A 51 9.81 -8.69 6.27
CA LYS A 51 10.20 -9.85 7.09
C LYS A 51 10.69 -9.53 8.52
N PRO A 52 11.39 -8.41 8.81
CA PRO A 52 11.79 -8.08 10.18
C PRO A 52 10.64 -7.75 11.12
N PHE A 53 9.46 -7.40 10.57
CA PHE A 53 8.32 -6.91 11.34
C PHE A 53 7.23 -7.97 11.56
N TYR A 54 7.20 -9.01 10.72
CA TYR A 54 6.16 -10.04 10.71
C TYR A 54 6.75 -11.43 10.49
N ASP A 55 6.07 -12.49 10.93
CA ASP A 55 6.52 -13.87 10.69
C ASP A 55 6.28 -14.27 9.22
N LEU A 56 7.25 -13.92 8.37
CA LEU A 56 7.27 -14.26 6.95
C LEU A 56 8.32 -15.35 6.67
N ARG A 57 7.88 -16.46 6.08
CA ARG A 57 8.77 -17.52 5.58
C ARG A 57 8.90 -17.38 4.07
N LEU A 58 10.07 -16.93 3.62
CA LEU A 58 10.31 -16.58 2.23
C LEU A 58 11.14 -17.67 1.54
N PHE A 59 10.68 -18.09 0.38
CA PHE A 59 11.32 -19.09 -0.48
C PHE A 59 11.49 -18.52 -1.88
N ARG A 60 12.46 -19.05 -2.62
CA ARG A 60 12.55 -18.91 -4.06
C ARG A 60 12.21 -20.26 -4.70
N SER A 61 11.45 -20.23 -5.78
CA SER A 61 11.09 -21.46 -6.51
C SER A 61 12.34 -22.13 -7.09
N ASN A 62 12.29 -23.45 -7.31
CA ASN A 62 13.39 -24.19 -7.91
C ASN A 62 13.49 -23.85 -9.41
N PRO A 63 14.55 -23.15 -9.87
CA PRO A 63 14.66 -22.71 -11.26
C PRO A 63 14.88 -23.88 -12.24
N ASN A 64 15.22 -25.08 -11.75
CA ASN A 64 15.43 -26.26 -12.59
C ASN A 64 14.13 -26.97 -13.00
N ILE A 65 12.99 -26.59 -12.41
CA ILE A 65 11.67 -27.08 -12.82
C ILE A 65 11.11 -26.05 -13.78
N GLU A 66 11.00 -26.37 -15.07
CA GLU A 66 10.61 -25.41 -16.11
C GLU A 66 9.14 -24.99 -15.99
N ASN A 67 8.25 -25.93 -15.66
CA ASN A 67 6.82 -25.69 -15.58
C ASN A 67 6.45 -24.96 -14.28
N ILE A 68 5.72 -23.83 -14.40
CA ILE A 68 5.32 -23.01 -13.26
C ILE A 68 4.36 -23.75 -12.30
N THR A 69 3.41 -24.52 -12.84
CA THR A 69 2.46 -25.32 -12.06
C THR A 69 3.19 -26.42 -11.27
N GLU A 70 4.21 -27.04 -11.87
CA GLU A 70 5.05 -28.02 -11.16
C GLU A 70 5.87 -27.37 -10.04
N ARG A 71 6.44 -26.17 -10.26
CA ARG A 71 7.12 -25.40 -9.21
C ARG A 71 6.20 -25.06 -8.05
N GLN A 72 4.99 -24.61 -8.36
CA GLN A 72 3.97 -24.29 -7.37
C GLN A 72 3.55 -25.53 -6.58
N LEU A 73 3.28 -26.66 -7.25
CA LEU A 73 2.91 -27.91 -6.58
C LEU A 73 4.06 -28.45 -5.71
N PHE A 74 5.31 -28.32 -6.16
CA PHE A 74 6.48 -28.67 -5.37
C PHE A 74 6.56 -27.81 -4.10
N PHE A 75 6.44 -26.49 -4.23
CA PHE A 75 6.40 -25.57 -3.09
C PHE A 75 5.27 -25.92 -2.10
N GLN A 76 4.04 -26.16 -2.59
CA GLN A 76 2.92 -26.55 -1.73
C GLN A 76 3.23 -27.81 -0.92
N LYS A 77 3.82 -28.84 -1.55
CA LYS A 77 4.21 -30.09 -0.88
C LYS A 77 5.24 -29.82 0.21
N GLU A 78 6.30 -29.08 -0.10
CA GLU A 78 7.35 -28.76 0.89
C GLU A 78 6.82 -27.90 2.04
N ALA A 79 6.03 -26.88 1.74
CA ALA A 79 5.46 -25.99 2.76
C ALA A 79 4.53 -26.74 3.72
N VAL A 80 3.65 -27.63 3.22
CA VAL A 80 2.77 -28.43 4.06
C VAL A 80 3.57 -29.46 4.87
N GLU A 81 4.52 -30.16 4.26
CA GLU A 81 5.33 -31.17 4.95
C GLU A 81 6.18 -30.55 6.07
N THR A 82 6.78 -29.39 5.83
CA THR A 82 7.53 -28.66 6.87
C THR A 82 6.63 -28.03 7.93
N GLY A 83 5.41 -27.63 7.54
CA GLY A 83 4.43 -27.00 8.41
C GLY A 83 3.62 -27.96 9.29
N LYS A 84 3.62 -29.27 9.00
CA LYS A 84 2.72 -30.27 9.63
C LYS A 84 2.78 -30.34 11.16
N ASN A 85 3.94 -30.07 11.76
CA ASN A 85 4.13 -30.14 13.21
C ASN A 85 4.02 -28.77 13.88
N GLU A 86 3.74 -27.72 13.10
CA GLU A 86 3.74 -26.36 13.59
C GLU A 86 2.39 -25.67 13.46
N PHE A 87 1.68 -25.90 12.36
CA PHE A 87 0.43 -25.22 12.07
C PHE A 87 -0.75 -26.16 12.31
N ASP A 88 -1.81 -25.63 12.94
CA ASP A 88 -3.10 -26.30 13.04
C ASP A 88 -3.85 -26.21 11.71
N TRP A 89 -3.70 -25.09 11.00
CA TRP A 89 -4.38 -24.83 9.73
C TRP A 89 -3.48 -24.13 8.71
N MET A 90 -3.57 -24.55 7.46
CA MET A 90 -2.89 -23.93 6.33
C MET A 90 -3.88 -23.66 5.20
N ILE A 91 -3.78 -22.53 4.51
CA ILE A 91 -4.55 -22.23 3.29
C ILE A 91 -3.62 -21.73 2.20
N PHE A 92 -3.85 -22.16 0.96
CA PHE A 92 -3.14 -21.63 -0.20
C PHE A 92 -4.00 -20.58 -0.91
N LEU A 93 -3.46 -19.38 -1.12
CA LEU A 93 -4.15 -18.26 -1.74
C LEU A 93 -3.29 -17.68 -2.88
N ALA A 94 -3.94 -17.23 -3.94
CA ALA A 94 -3.31 -16.46 -5.00
C ALA A 94 -3.11 -14.99 -4.61
N SER A 95 -2.29 -14.26 -5.38
CA SER A 95 -1.95 -12.85 -5.08
C SER A 95 -3.11 -11.87 -5.23
N ASP A 96 -4.17 -12.28 -5.92
CA ASP A 96 -5.44 -11.57 -6.14
C ASP A 96 -6.57 -12.09 -5.23
N GLU A 97 -6.25 -12.96 -4.27
CA GLU A 97 -7.21 -13.57 -3.34
C GLU A 97 -7.02 -13.06 -1.92
N TYR A 98 -8.12 -12.57 -1.34
CA TYR A 98 -8.15 -11.98 0.00
C TYR A 98 -9.23 -12.66 0.83
N LEU A 99 -8.85 -13.32 1.91
CA LEU A 99 -9.83 -13.98 2.80
C LEU A 99 -10.66 -12.95 3.57
N ASP A 100 -11.97 -13.16 3.67
CA ASP A 100 -12.85 -12.38 4.53
C ASP A 100 -13.85 -13.28 5.26
N PHE A 101 -14.34 -12.79 6.40
CA PHE A 101 -15.34 -13.48 7.22
C PHE A 101 -16.62 -12.66 7.36
N SER A 102 -17.73 -13.33 7.62
CA SER A 102 -18.99 -12.70 8.01
C SER A 102 -18.93 -12.20 9.46
N ASN A 103 -19.81 -11.25 9.83
CA ASN A 103 -20.27 -10.95 11.20
C ASN A 103 -19.23 -11.06 12.32
N ASP A 104 -18.38 -10.03 12.51
CA ASP A 104 -17.38 -9.88 13.60
C ASP A 104 -16.45 -11.07 13.89
N LEU A 105 -16.47 -12.13 13.05
CA LEU A 105 -15.60 -13.29 13.21
C LEU A 105 -14.14 -12.90 12.99
N THR A 106 -13.30 -13.43 13.87
CA THR A 106 -11.84 -13.52 13.68
C THR A 106 -11.49 -14.88 13.09
N LEU A 107 -10.27 -15.00 12.53
CA LEU A 107 -9.73 -16.27 12.05
C LEU A 107 -9.81 -17.39 13.11
N GLU A 108 -9.55 -17.06 14.37
CA GLU A 108 -9.65 -18.01 15.48
C GLU A 108 -11.07 -18.47 15.73
N THR A 109 -12.02 -17.54 15.86
CA THR A 109 -13.43 -17.88 16.08
C THR A 109 -14.07 -18.61 14.89
N PHE A 110 -13.54 -18.40 13.68
CA PHE A 110 -13.98 -19.12 12.50
C PHE A 110 -13.50 -20.57 12.51
N LEU A 111 -12.23 -20.83 12.84
CA LEU A 111 -11.64 -22.17 12.77
C LEU A 111 -11.92 -23.05 14.00
N GLU A 112 -12.18 -22.45 15.17
CA GLU A 112 -12.42 -23.18 16.43
C GLU A 112 -13.52 -24.26 16.34
N PRO A 113 -14.70 -24.03 15.72
CA PRO A 113 -15.73 -25.05 15.58
C PRO A 113 -15.34 -26.21 14.64
N HIS A 114 -14.30 -26.02 13.83
CA HIS A 114 -13.87 -26.96 12.81
C HIS A 114 -12.66 -27.81 13.22
N LYS A 115 -12.24 -27.79 14.49
CA LYS A 115 -11.06 -28.55 14.97
C LYS A 115 -11.09 -30.05 14.66
N GLU A 116 -12.28 -30.64 14.60
CA GLU A 116 -12.47 -32.06 14.26
C GLU A 116 -12.55 -32.30 12.73
N ASN A 117 -12.63 -31.22 11.93
CA ASN A 117 -12.58 -31.29 10.48
C ASN A 117 -11.11 -31.31 10.02
N ASN A 118 -10.86 -31.98 8.89
CA ASN A 118 -9.53 -31.98 8.27
C ASN A 118 -9.39 -30.94 7.16
N ILE A 119 -10.52 -30.52 6.59
CA ILE A 119 -10.59 -29.63 5.42
C ILE A 119 -11.83 -28.73 5.58
N ILE A 120 -11.69 -27.45 5.28
CA ILE A 120 -12.79 -26.47 5.26
C ILE A 120 -12.73 -25.73 3.91
N PRO A 121 -13.72 -25.90 3.02
CA PRO A 121 -13.81 -25.13 1.79
C PRO A 121 -14.26 -23.69 2.06
N ILE A 122 -13.68 -22.74 1.33
CA ILE A 122 -14.03 -21.32 1.34
C ILE A 122 -14.23 -20.89 -0.11
N ASN A 123 -15.46 -20.47 -0.42
CA ASN A 123 -15.87 -20.13 -1.78
C ASN A 123 -15.29 -18.80 -2.25
N TRP A 124 -14.97 -18.71 -3.54
CA TRP A 124 -14.68 -17.46 -4.22
C TRP A 124 -15.90 -16.53 -4.23
N CYS A 125 -15.66 -15.24 -4.07
CA CYS A 125 -16.58 -14.16 -4.35
C CYS A 125 -15.88 -13.25 -5.36
N LEU A 126 -16.38 -13.22 -6.60
CA LEU A 126 -15.70 -12.60 -7.73
C LEU A 126 -16.03 -11.10 -7.78
N PHE A 127 -15.00 -10.28 -7.64
CA PHE A 127 -15.10 -8.82 -7.68
C PHE A 127 -14.68 -8.26 -9.03
N GLY A 128 -15.34 -7.18 -9.42
CA GLY A 128 -14.99 -6.41 -10.61
C GLY A 128 -13.94 -5.34 -10.35
N SER A 129 -13.47 -4.77 -11.45
CA SER A 129 -12.42 -3.75 -11.46
C SER A 129 -12.84 -2.41 -10.85
N ASN A 130 -14.13 -2.20 -10.55
CA ASN A 130 -14.69 -0.88 -10.27
C ASN A 130 -14.36 0.16 -11.35
N GLY A 131 -14.16 -0.29 -12.60
CA GLY A 131 -13.75 0.55 -13.72
C GLY A 131 -12.29 1.00 -13.71
N GLN A 132 -11.43 0.40 -12.87
CA GLN A 132 -10.01 0.74 -12.86
C GLN A 132 -9.33 0.40 -14.19
N ILE A 133 -8.72 1.42 -14.79
CA ILE A 133 -7.95 1.26 -16.04
C ILE A 133 -6.49 0.96 -15.73
N THR A 134 -5.94 1.58 -14.70
CA THR A 134 -4.57 1.43 -14.24
C THR A 134 -4.56 1.00 -12.77
N PRO A 135 -3.44 0.46 -12.26
CA PRO A 135 -3.33 0.08 -10.85
C PRO A 135 -3.76 1.22 -9.91
N SER A 136 -4.65 0.90 -8.97
CA SER A 136 -5.09 1.83 -7.93
C SER A 136 -3.97 2.02 -6.89
N PRO A 137 -3.77 3.25 -6.38
CA PRO A 137 -2.84 3.49 -5.28
C PRO A 137 -3.42 3.09 -3.91
N LEU A 138 -4.72 2.77 -3.84
CA LEU A 138 -5.42 2.33 -2.63
C LEU A 138 -5.30 0.81 -2.44
N SER A 139 -5.69 0.33 -1.26
CA SER A 139 -5.81 -1.12 -1.01
C SER A 139 -6.78 -1.76 -2.01
N PRO A 140 -6.54 -3.01 -2.49
CA PRO A 140 -7.51 -3.74 -3.31
C PRO A 140 -8.88 -3.84 -2.64
N ILE A 141 -8.92 -4.02 -1.31
CA ILE A 141 -10.16 -4.08 -0.52
C ILE A 141 -10.94 -2.77 -0.56
N GLU A 142 -10.25 -1.64 -0.57
CA GLU A 142 -10.87 -0.31 -0.67
C GLU A 142 -11.25 0.05 -2.12
N THR A 143 -10.53 -0.53 -3.08
CA THR A 143 -10.68 -0.22 -4.51
C THR A 143 -11.83 -0.99 -5.14
N PHE A 144 -11.92 -2.30 -4.85
CA PHE A 144 -12.84 -3.24 -5.51
C PHE A 144 -14.00 -3.58 -4.58
N THR A 145 -15.07 -2.81 -4.73
CA THR A 145 -16.24 -2.83 -3.84
C THR A 145 -17.51 -3.34 -4.53
N TYR A 146 -17.41 -3.85 -5.75
CA TYR A 146 -18.54 -4.47 -6.44
C TYR A 146 -18.19 -5.90 -6.83
N HIS A 147 -19.10 -6.82 -6.55
CA HIS A 147 -18.96 -8.24 -6.87
C HIS A 147 -20.10 -8.76 -7.74
N ALA A 148 -19.91 -9.96 -8.31
CA ALA A 148 -20.94 -10.66 -9.08
C ALA A 148 -22.14 -11.06 -8.21
N PRO A 149 -23.34 -11.29 -8.78
CA PRO A 149 -24.46 -11.87 -8.03
C PRO A 149 -24.06 -13.18 -7.35
N LEU A 150 -24.58 -13.45 -6.15
CA LEU A 150 -24.13 -14.60 -5.33
C LEU A 150 -24.36 -15.95 -6.03
N GLU A 151 -25.29 -16.02 -6.96
CA GLU A 151 -25.58 -17.15 -7.83
C GLU A 151 -24.58 -17.38 -8.98
N HIS A 152 -23.58 -16.50 -9.14
CA HIS A 152 -22.57 -16.63 -10.18
C HIS A 152 -21.86 -17.99 -10.11
N HIS A 153 -21.68 -18.63 -11.28
CA HIS A 153 -21.18 -20.00 -11.36
C HIS A 153 -19.81 -20.17 -10.69
N ASP A 154 -18.89 -19.23 -10.94
CA ASP A 154 -17.51 -19.31 -10.46
C ASP A 154 -17.37 -19.12 -8.95
N HIS A 155 -18.41 -18.66 -8.26
CA HIS A 155 -18.40 -18.65 -6.80
C HIS A 155 -18.32 -20.05 -6.19
N ARG A 156 -18.63 -21.10 -6.97
CA ARG A 156 -18.51 -22.50 -6.52
C ARG A 156 -17.06 -23.00 -6.48
N ILE A 157 -16.11 -22.25 -7.04
CA ILE A 157 -14.68 -22.51 -6.90
C ILE A 157 -14.27 -22.23 -5.46
N ALA A 158 -13.44 -23.09 -4.87
CA ALA A 158 -13.06 -22.98 -3.47
C ALA A 158 -11.53 -22.94 -3.26
N ARG A 159 -11.13 -22.32 -2.16
CA ARG A 159 -9.86 -22.55 -1.47
C ARG A 159 -10.12 -23.36 -0.22
N TYR A 160 -9.09 -24.00 0.32
CA TYR A 160 -9.26 -24.94 1.42
C TYR A 160 -8.30 -24.59 2.55
N PHE A 161 -8.87 -24.37 3.74
CA PHE A 161 -8.10 -24.60 4.94
C PHE A 161 -7.91 -26.10 5.11
N ILE A 162 -6.68 -26.54 5.32
CA ILE A 162 -6.33 -27.93 5.60
C ILE A 162 -5.65 -28.03 6.96
N ASN A 163 -5.91 -29.13 7.67
CA ASN A 163 -5.07 -29.58 8.77
C ASN A 163 -3.83 -30.26 8.16
N PRO A 164 -2.61 -29.71 8.32
CA PRO A 164 -1.44 -30.22 7.63
C PRO A 164 -0.90 -31.55 8.20
N THR A 165 -1.41 -32.02 9.34
CA THR A 165 -1.10 -33.35 9.87
C THR A 165 -1.75 -34.48 9.05
N VAL A 166 -2.79 -34.15 8.27
CA VAL A 166 -3.51 -35.10 7.43
C VAL A 166 -2.86 -35.14 6.06
N GLN A 167 -2.34 -36.31 5.70
CA GLN A 167 -1.61 -36.47 4.46
C GLN A 167 -2.56 -36.54 3.26
N ASN A 168 -2.60 -35.46 2.47
CA ASN A 168 -3.31 -35.40 1.19
C ASN A 168 -2.31 -35.45 0.02
N THR A 169 -2.73 -35.98 -1.13
CA THR A 169 -1.95 -35.88 -2.37
C THR A 169 -2.91 -35.61 -3.54
N PRO A 170 -2.89 -34.41 -4.16
CA PRO A 170 -2.07 -33.23 -3.82
C PRO A 170 -2.35 -32.65 -2.41
N PRO A 171 -1.46 -31.82 -1.83
CA PRO A 171 -1.62 -31.32 -0.46
C PRO A 171 -2.91 -30.53 -0.23
N PHE A 172 -3.28 -29.70 -1.20
CA PHE A 172 -4.55 -28.97 -1.23
C PHE A 172 -5.50 -29.65 -2.23
N PRO A 173 -6.81 -29.77 -1.90
CA PRO A 173 -7.80 -30.25 -2.86
C PRO A 173 -7.89 -29.37 -4.11
N ASP A 174 -8.37 -29.96 -5.20
CA ASP A 174 -8.62 -29.23 -6.44
C ASP A 174 -9.69 -28.13 -6.18
N PRO A 175 -9.45 -26.85 -6.53
CA PRO A 175 -10.43 -25.78 -6.40
C PRO A 175 -11.81 -26.06 -7.02
N PHE A 176 -11.87 -26.94 -8.02
CA PHE A 176 -13.09 -27.31 -8.72
C PHE A 176 -13.81 -28.54 -8.13
N THR A 177 -13.28 -29.16 -7.07
CA THR A 177 -13.84 -30.40 -6.47
C THR A 177 -15.33 -30.30 -6.15
N HIS A 178 -15.79 -29.12 -5.72
CA HIS A 178 -17.18 -28.87 -5.33
C HIS A 178 -17.93 -27.93 -6.28
N ILE A 179 -17.52 -27.86 -7.56
CA ILE A 179 -18.11 -26.93 -8.53
C ILE A 179 -19.62 -27.15 -8.77
N ASP A 180 -20.14 -28.34 -8.47
CA ASP A 180 -21.57 -28.67 -8.58
C ASP A 180 -22.38 -28.33 -7.32
N GLN A 181 -21.71 -27.95 -6.23
CA GLN A 181 -22.35 -27.57 -4.97
C GLN A 181 -22.59 -26.06 -4.92
N PRO A 182 -23.69 -25.58 -4.32
CA PRO A 182 -23.89 -24.15 -4.11
C PRO A 182 -22.79 -23.59 -3.20
N ALA A 183 -22.37 -22.35 -3.47
CA ALA A 183 -21.44 -21.65 -2.60
C ALA A 183 -22.05 -21.40 -1.22
N ASP A 184 -21.23 -21.50 -0.17
CA ASP A 184 -21.61 -21.21 1.20
C ASP A 184 -21.14 -19.80 1.60
N TRP A 185 -22.11 -18.95 1.98
CA TRP A 185 -21.89 -17.56 2.37
C TRP A 185 -22.06 -17.31 3.87
N SER A 186 -22.27 -18.38 4.65
CA SER A 186 -22.62 -18.27 6.07
C SER A 186 -21.53 -17.62 6.91
N HIS A 187 -20.25 -17.92 6.62
CA HIS A 187 -19.16 -17.59 7.53
C HIS A 187 -17.93 -16.96 6.87
N ALA A 188 -17.58 -17.32 5.64
CA ALA A 188 -16.33 -16.93 5.03
C ALA A 188 -16.42 -16.88 3.51
N ARG A 189 -15.54 -16.10 2.88
CA ARG A 189 -15.38 -16.02 1.42
C ARG A 189 -13.97 -15.60 1.06
N ILE A 190 -13.53 -15.95 -0.14
CA ILE A 190 -12.32 -15.41 -0.76
C ILE A 190 -12.76 -14.28 -1.70
N LEU A 191 -12.43 -13.04 -1.36
CA LEU A 191 -12.59 -11.91 -2.26
C LEU A 191 -11.57 -12.08 -3.38
N HIS A 192 -12.04 -12.33 -4.60
CA HIS A 192 -11.20 -12.64 -5.74
C HIS A 192 -11.21 -11.47 -6.73
N PHE A 193 -10.07 -10.76 -6.80
CA PHE A 193 -9.87 -9.59 -7.65
C PHE A 193 -9.25 -9.96 -9.00
N ALA A 194 -9.83 -10.95 -9.68
CA ALA A 194 -9.33 -11.49 -10.94
C ALA A 194 -9.22 -10.41 -12.04
N ALA A 195 -10.15 -9.46 -12.05
CA ALA A 195 -10.16 -8.30 -12.94
C ALA A 195 -9.75 -7.03 -12.19
N GLY A 196 -8.53 -6.99 -11.62
CA GLY A 196 -8.03 -5.83 -10.86
C GLY A 196 -8.08 -4.52 -11.65
N ASP A 197 -7.21 -4.35 -12.64
CA ASP A 197 -7.26 -3.20 -13.56
C ASP A 197 -7.04 -3.63 -15.01
N LYS A 198 -7.57 -2.82 -15.93
CA LYS A 198 -7.58 -3.17 -17.35
C LYS A 198 -6.18 -3.27 -17.94
N THR A 199 -5.26 -2.36 -17.60
CA THR A 199 -3.91 -2.38 -18.17
C THR A 199 -3.14 -3.61 -17.72
N SER A 200 -3.07 -3.88 -16.42
CA SER A 200 -2.35 -5.02 -15.89
C SER A 200 -3.00 -6.35 -16.26
N PHE A 201 -4.33 -6.44 -16.31
CA PHE A 201 -4.99 -7.67 -16.77
C PHE A 201 -4.57 -8.05 -18.18
N PHE A 202 -4.63 -7.12 -19.13
CA PHE A 202 -4.27 -7.41 -20.53
C PHE A 202 -2.77 -7.62 -20.74
N GLN A 203 -1.91 -7.14 -19.84
CA GLN A 203 -0.48 -7.41 -19.88
C GLN A 203 -0.13 -8.84 -19.44
N HIS A 204 -0.88 -9.40 -18.48
CA HIS A 204 -0.57 -10.70 -17.89
C HIS A 204 -1.49 -11.84 -18.35
N CYS A 205 -2.65 -11.52 -18.92
CA CYS A 205 -3.62 -12.50 -19.38
C CYS A 205 -3.03 -13.35 -20.52
N THR A 206 -2.95 -14.66 -20.29
CA THR A 206 -2.47 -15.63 -21.27
C THR A 206 -3.61 -16.31 -22.04
N ASP A 207 -4.87 -15.92 -21.78
CA ASP A 207 -6.02 -16.50 -22.47
C ASP A 207 -6.00 -16.18 -23.96
N ALA A 208 -6.54 -17.11 -24.76
CA ALA A 208 -6.64 -16.92 -26.21
C ALA A 208 -7.61 -15.77 -26.59
N ALA A 209 -8.51 -15.39 -25.68
CA ALA A 209 -9.47 -14.30 -25.86
C ALA A 209 -9.51 -13.37 -24.62
N PRO A 210 -8.48 -12.52 -24.41
CA PRO A 210 -8.36 -11.68 -23.21
C PRO A 210 -9.54 -10.73 -22.99
N ALA A 211 -10.20 -10.27 -24.06
CA ALA A 211 -11.38 -9.40 -23.96
C ALA A 211 -12.61 -10.12 -23.40
N GLU A 212 -12.81 -11.39 -23.77
CA GLU A 212 -13.91 -12.20 -23.21
C GLU A 212 -13.60 -12.60 -21.77
N ALA A 213 -12.33 -12.93 -21.47
CA ALA A 213 -11.88 -13.18 -20.10
C ALA A 213 -12.09 -11.93 -19.21
N TRP A 214 -11.71 -10.75 -19.68
CA TRP A 214 -11.99 -9.48 -18.98
C TRP A 214 -13.48 -9.33 -18.71
N LYS A 215 -14.33 -9.50 -19.72
CA LYS A 215 -15.79 -9.37 -19.57
C LYS A 215 -16.38 -10.38 -18.59
N HIS A 216 -15.80 -11.58 -18.51
CA HIS A 216 -16.20 -12.63 -17.59
C HIS A 216 -15.82 -12.31 -16.15
N PHE A 217 -14.59 -11.83 -15.91
CA PHE A 217 -14.09 -11.57 -14.56
C PHE A 217 -14.43 -10.17 -14.00
N ASP A 218 -14.68 -9.17 -14.85
CA ASP A 218 -14.99 -7.80 -14.46
C ASP A 218 -16.45 -7.65 -14.02
N ARG A 219 -16.75 -8.09 -12.79
CA ARG A 219 -18.11 -8.20 -12.23
C ARG A 219 -18.45 -7.06 -11.27
N ASN A 220 -19.04 -5.98 -11.80
CA ASN A 220 -19.40 -4.78 -11.04
C ASN A 220 -20.89 -4.69 -10.70
N ASP A 221 -21.49 -5.79 -10.24
CA ASP A 221 -22.94 -5.94 -10.17
C ASP A 221 -23.55 -5.49 -8.83
N ILE A 222 -22.98 -5.94 -7.71
CA ILE A 222 -23.50 -5.71 -6.35
C ILE A 222 -22.46 -4.97 -5.52
N HIS A 223 -22.84 -3.81 -4.98
CA HIS A 223 -21.98 -3.04 -4.09
C HIS A 223 -21.87 -3.69 -2.70
N ASP A 224 -20.65 -3.88 -2.23
CA ASP A 224 -20.32 -4.44 -0.92
C ASP A 224 -19.04 -3.83 -0.37
N VAL A 225 -19.14 -3.27 0.83
CA VAL A 225 -18.03 -2.67 1.60
C VAL A 225 -17.84 -3.34 2.95
N THR A 226 -18.51 -4.46 3.25
CA THR A 226 -18.30 -5.17 4.53
C THR A 226 -16.83 -5.57 4.78
N PRO A 227 -16.01 -5.90 3.75
CA PRO A 227 -14.59 -6.17 3.96
C PRO A 227 -13.77 -4.98 4.50
N HIS A 228 -14.30 -3.75 4.41
CA HIS A 228 -13.59 -2.54 4.83
C HIS A 228 -13.26 -2.51 6.33
N ARG A 229 -13.90 -3.35 7.15
CA ARG A 229 -13.62 -3.47 8.59
C ARG A 229 -12.15 -3.76 8.92
N TRP A 230 -11.42 -4.39 8.00
CA TRP A 230 -9.99 -4.70 8.17
C TRP A 230 -9.06 -3.57 7.71
N LEU A 231 -9.55 -2.58 6.96
CA LEU A 231 -8.70 -1.56 6.33
C LEU A 231 -7.86 -0.79 7.34
N LYS A 232 -8.39 -0.47 8.52
CA LYS A 232 -7.63 0.22 9.57
C LYS A 232 -6.38 -0.58 9.97
N THR A 233 -6.57 -1.84 10.35
CA THR A 233 -5.46 -2.70 10.78
C THR A 233 -4.52 -3.01 9.62
N ALA A 234 -5.05 -3.25 8.41
CA ALA A 234 -4.24 -3.46 7.21
C ALA A 234 -3.39 -2.23 6.87
N ARG A 235 -3.92 -1.02 6.96
CA ARG A 235 -3.15 0.21 6.72
C ARG A 235 -2.03 0.41 7.74
N ASN A 236 -2.20 0.02 9.01
CA ASN A 236 -1.09 0.03 9.98
C ASN A 236 0.06 -0.87 9.51
N VAL A 237 -0.26 -2.06 9.02
CA VAL A 237 0.72 -3.00 8.47
C VAL A 237 1.37 -2.43 7.21
N GLY A 238 0.55 -1.94 6.26
CA GLY A 238 1.00 -1.32 5.03
C GLY A 238 1.90 -0.09 5.25
N ALA A 239 1.61 0.73 6.26
CA ALA A 239 2.43 1.87 6.65
C ALA A 239 3.80 1.42 7.17
N THR A 240 3.85 0.34 7.97
CA THR A 240 5.10 -0.24 8.43
C THR A 240 5.96 -0.74 7.26
N ILE A 241 5.35 -1.47 6.31
CA ILE A 241 6.02 -1.95 5.10
C ILE A 241 6.50 -0.78 4.24
N THR A 242 5.68 0.27 4.10
CA THR A 242 6.04 1.49 3.36
C THR A 242 7.25 2.18 3.99
N GLN A 243 7.29 2.33 5.30
CA GLN A 243 8.44 2.91 6.00
C GLN A 243 9.70 2.07 5.83
N ALA A 244 9.59 0.74 5.88
CA ALA A 244 10.70 -0.18 5.65
C ALA A 244 11.26 -0.05 4.22
N ASN A 245 10.39 -0.01 3.22
CA ASN A 245 10.79 0.18 1.81
C ASN A 245 11.50 1.51 1.57
N LEU A 246 10.99 2.61 2.16
CA LEU A 246 11.62 3.93 2.05
C LEU A 246 12.96 3.99 2.79
N ALA A 247 13.10 3.28 3.91
CA ALA A 247 14.38 3.16 4.61
C ALA A 247 15.42 2.38 3.78
N ASP A 248 15.03 1.28 3.13
CA ASP A 248 15.89 0.55 2.19
C ASP A 248 16.30 1.45 1.01
N LEU A 249 15.32 2.13 0.39
CA LEU A 249 15.58 3.09 -0.70
C LEU A 249 16.58 4.17 -0.29
N TYR A 250 16.44 4.75 0.90
CA TYR A 250 17.39 5.73 1.44
C TYR A 250 18.82 5.17 1.43
N TRP A 251 19.01 3.95 1.95
CA TRP A 251 20.35 3.36 2.04
C TRP A 251 20.94 3.02 0.67
N ARG A 252 20.11 2.58 -0.29
CA ARG A 252 20.57 2.32 -1.67
C ARG A 252 20.98 3.62 -2.37
N LEU A 253 20.19 4.68 -2.22
CA LEU A 253 20.53 6.02 -2.74
C LEU A 253 21.79 6.59 -2.06
N HIS A 254 21.92 6.41 -0.76
CA HIS A 254 23.09 6.83 0.01
C HIS A 254 24.35 6.09 -0.46
N GLN A 255 24.24 4.79 -0.77
CA GLN A 255 25.36 4.02 -1.31
C GLN A 255 25.78 4.53 -2.69
N ILE A 256 24.84 4.85 -3.58
CA ILE A 256 25.13 5.46 -4.89
C ILE A 256 25.84 6.80 -4.74
N SER A 257 25.37 7.65 -3.82
CA SER A 257 26.00 8.94 -3.54
C SER A 257 27.43 8.78 -3.02
N LYS A 258 27.62 7.88 -2.04
CA LYS A 258 28.93 7.60 -1.43
C LYS A 258 29.94 7.04 -2.44
N ASP A 259 29.51 6.08 -3.26
CA ASP A 259 30.38 5.43 -4.23
C ASP A 259 30.55 6.26 -5.52
N GLN A 260 29.74 7.33 -5.68
CA GLN A 260 29.60 8.09 -6.91
C GLN A 260 29.36 7.17 -8.13
N ASP A 261 28.44 6.20 -7.98
CA ASP A 261 28.15 5.22 -9.03
C ASP A 261 27.63 5.89 -10.31
N GLU A 262 28.50 6.04 -11.29
CA GLU A 262 28.21 6.73 -12.56
C GLU A 262 27.08 6.06 -13.34
N ASN A 263 26.95 4.74 -13.29
CA ASN A 263 25.92 4.03 -14.04
C ASN A 263 24.54 4.28 -13.42
N ALA A 264 24.45 4.19 -12.09
CA ALA A 264 23.21 4.48 -11.38
C ALA A 264 22.83 5.95 -11.51
N LEU A 265 23.77 6.87 -11.37
CA LEU A 265 23.54 8.31 -11.56
C LEU A 265 23.07 8.61 -13.00
N HIS A 266 23.69 8.00 -14.00
CA HIS A 266 23.26 8.15 -15.39
C HIS A 266 21.85 7.58 -15.63
N ALA A 267 21.48 6.45 -15.00
CA ALA A 267 20.11 5.92 -15.06
C ALA A 267 19.08 6.87 -14.41
N LEU A 268 19.49 7.63 -13.39
CA LEU A 268 18.71 8.72 -12.80
C LEU A 268 18.75 10.00 -13.67
N GLY A 269 19.53 10.02 -14.75
CA GLY A 269 19.76 11.17 -15.63
C GLY A 269 20.53 12.30 -14.94
N LEU A 270 21.43 11.92 -14.04
CA LEU A 270 22.32 12.78 -13.27
C LEU A 270 23.79 12.47 -13.60
N SER A 271 24.69 13.30 -13.10
CA SER A 271 26.14 13.06 -13.15
C SER A 271 26.76 13.26 -11.76
N PRO A 272 27.96 12.74 -11.48
CA PRO A 272 28.63 12.94 -10.19
C PRO A 272 28.84 14.42 -9.81
N LEU A 273 28.79 15.35 -10.78
CA LEU A 273 28.95 16.77 -10.55
C LEU A 273 27.87 17.37 -9.62
N ILE A 274 26.70 16.72 -9.48
CA ILE A 274 25.63 17.18 -8.60
C ILE A 274 26.06 17.31 -7.14
N PHE A 275 27.06 16.55 -6.70
CA PHE A 275 27.55 16.57 -5.32
C PHE A 275 28.60 17.67 -5.10
N ASN A 276 29.14 18.25 -6.18
CA ASN A 276 30.11 19.34 -6.13
C ASN A 276 29.46 20.72 -6.32
N ASP A 277 28.19 20.77 -6.73
CA ASP A 277 27.43 21.98 -6.95
C ASP A 277 26.25 22.05 -5.97
N ASP A 278 26.20 23.09 -5.15
CA ASP A 278 25.10 23.33 -4.21
C ASP A 278 23.78 23.65 -4.93
N GLY A 279 23.81 23.86 -6.25
CA GLY A 279 22.64 24.11 -7.09
C GLY A 279 22.19 25.57 -7.08
N PRO A 280 21.11 25.89 -7.83
CA PRO A 280 20.71 27.27 -8.10
C PRO A 280 20.14 28.01 -6.87
N ASN A 281 19.74 27.29 -5.80
CA ASN A 281 19.20 27.90 -4.59
C ASN A 281 19.76 27.22 -3.33
N THR A 282 20.70 27.90 -2.67
CA THR A 282 21.36 27.43 -1.44
C THR A 282 20.56 27.74 -0.18
N ALA A 283 19.58 28.64 -0.25
CA ALA A 283 18.79 29.00 0.93
C ALA A 283 17.92 27.82 1.36
N PRO A 284 17.89 27.45 2.65
CA PRO A 284 16.99 26.41 3.11
C PRO A 284 15.53 26.82 2.90
N PRO A 285 14.63 25.89 2.52
CA PRO A 285 13.20 26.15 2.51
C PRO A 285 12.72 26.67 3.87
N SER A 286 11.75 27.58 3.84
CA SER A 286 11.10 28.09 5.04
C SER A 286 9.60 27.82 4.96
N PHE A 287 8.99 27.59 6.12
CA PHE A 287 7.59 27.19 6.20
C PHE A 287 6.77 28.22 6.98
N GLN A 288 5.58 28.54 6.47
CA GLN A 288 4.53 29.24 7.20
C GLN A 288 3.47 28.23 7.64
N PHE A 289 3.04 28.33 8.89
CA PHE A 289 2.06 27.40 9.46
C PHE A 289 0.66 28.01 9.50
N PHE A 290 -0.35 27.19 9.26
CA PHE A 290 -1.77 27.57 9.30
C PHE A 290 -2.58 26.54 10.08
N SER A 291 -3.62 26.98 10.81
CA SER A 291 -4.70 26.07 11.23
C SER A 291 -5.63 25.81 10.06
N LEU A 292 -6.20 24.60 10.06
CA LEU A 292 -7.21 24.16 9.10
C LEU A 292 -8.56 24.08 9.82
N GLU A 293 -9.48 24.98 9.49
CA GLU A 293 -10.79 25.08 10.13
C GLU A 293 -11.92 24.86 9.12
N THR A 294 -12.88 23.99 9.47
CA THR A 294 -14.11 23.72 8.71
C THR A 294 -15.32 23.67 9.64
N PRO A 295 -16.08 24.77 9.69
CA PRO A 295 -16.60 25.47 10.90
C PRO A 295 -15.96 25.24 12.30
N TYR A 296 -15.20 24.16 12.50
CA TYR A 296 -14.45 23.82 13.71
C TYR A 296 -13.06 23.33 13.32
N ASP A 297 -12.19 23.13 14.30
CA ASP A 297 -10.86 22.55 14.10
C ASP A 297 -10.94 21.14 13.49
N LEU A 298 -10.11 20.86 12.48
CA LEU A 298 -9.84 19.49 12.05
C LEU A 298 -9.02 18.76 13.11
N LEU A 299 -9.54 17.66 13.63
CA LEU A 299 -8.87 16.84 14.64
C LEU A 299 -8.61 15.43 14.12
N TRP A 300 -7.44 14.89 14.42
CA TRP A 300 -7.08 13.49 14.16
C TRP A 300 -7.16 12.67 15.43
N ASP A 301 -7.99 11.62 15.47
CA ASP A 301 -8.01 10.68 16.59
C ASP A 301 -6.98 9.57 16.36
N ALA A 302 -5.91 9.57 17.13
CA ALA A 302 -4.82 8.61 16.97
C ALA A 302 -5.20 7.18 17.43
N ASN A 303 -6.23 6.99 18.26
CA ASN A 303 -6.72 5.66 18.65
C ASN A 303 -7.56 5.05 17.52
N LYS A 304 -8.43 5.87 16.93
CA LYS A 304 -9.33 5.43 15.86
C LYS A 304 -8.66 5.47 14.49
N ASN A 305 -7.61 6.28 14.35
CA ASN A 305 -6.92 6.56 13.10
C ASN A 305 -7.88 7.13 12.04
N GLU A 306 -8.71 8.08 12.47
CA GLU A 306 -9.74 8.73 11.67
C GLU A 306 -9.76 10.24 11.91
N LEU A 307 -10.21 10.98 10.88
CA LEU A 307 -10.45 12.41 11.00
C LEU A 307 -11.78 12.62 11.74
N ILE A 308 -11.77 13.54 12.71
CA ILE A 308 -12.93 13.94 13.49
C ILE A 308 -13.13 15.45 13.27
N SER A 309 -14.34 15.81 12.84
CA SER A 309 -14.85 17.17 13.00
C SER A 309 -15.73 17.20 14.24
N PRO A 310 -15.33 17.88 15.33
CA PRO A 310 -16.17 17.94 16.52
C PRO A 310 -17.48 18.66 16.19
N ASN A 311 -18.62 18.03 16.46
CA ASN A 311 -19.88 18.76 16.60
C ASN A 311 -19.85 19.49 17.95
N ILE A 312 -20.47 20.69 18.04
CA ILE A 312 -20.47 21.60 19.21
C ILE A 312 -20.76 20.90 20.56
N THR A 313 -21.37 19.71 20.54
CA THR A 313 -21.95 19.02 21.70
C THR A 313 -21.23 17.73 22.15
N SER A 314 -20.13 17.29 21.52
CA SER A 314 -19.40 16.08 21.94
C SER A 314 -18.06 16.42 22.62
N ASP A 315 -17.78 15.76 23.75
CA ASP A 315 -16.46 15.79 24.38
C ASP A 315 -15.38 15.41 23.36
N THR A 316 -14.38 16.27 23.21
CA THR A 316 -13.23 16.01 22.33
C THR A 316 -12.47 14.79 22.89
N PRO A 317 -12.25 13.72 22.09
CA PRO A 317 -11.52 12.56 22.58
C PRO A 317 -10.15 12.95 23.13
N SER A 318 -9.71 12.30 24.21
CA SER A 318 -8.46 12.64 24.89
C SER A 318 -7.19 12.41 24.05
N ASN A 319 -7.32 11.72 22.90
CA ASN A 319 -6.22 11.45 21.97
C ASN A 319 -6.46 12.08 20.58
N SER A 320 -7.21 13.18 20.55
CA SER A 320 -7.43 13.98 19.36
C SER A 320 -6.37 15.07 19.21
N HIS A 321 -5.79 15.17 18.01
CA HIS A 321 -4.69 16.07 17.69
C HIS A 321 -5.11 17.04 16.60
N LYS A 322 -4.93 18.34 16.81
CA LYS A 322 -5.28 19.35 15.79
C LYS A 322 -4.41 19.15 14.55
N LEU A 323 -4.99 19.17 13.35
CA LEU A 323 -4.24 19.17 12.11
C LEU A 323 -3.88 20.61 11.70
N ILE A 324 -2.67 20.78 11.20
CA ILE A 324 -2.14 22.05 10.71
C ILE A 324 -1.58 21.86 9.31
N LEU A 325 -1.40 22.97 8.62
CA LEU A 325 -0.78 23.04 7.31
C LEU A 325 0.55 23.79 7.42
N ALA A 326 1.62 23.18 6.92
CA ALA A 326 2.89 23.83 6.71
C ALA A 326 3.05 24.13 5.21
N LEU A 327 3.05 25.41 4.85
CA LEU A 327 3.21 25.88 3.48
C LEU A 327 4.64 26.31 3.24
N GLU A 328 5.26 25.83 2.16
CA GLU A 328 6.61 26.25 1.76
C GLU A 328 6.56 27.64 1.10
N ASN A 329 7.20 28.62 1.74
CA ASN A 329 7.15 30.02 1.28
C ASN A 329 7.85 30.24 -0.07
N ASN A 330 8.88 29.43 -0.35
CA ASN A 330 9.78 29.62 -1.50
C ASN A 330 9.40 28.73 -2.70
N SER A 331 8.29 28.00 -2.63
CA SER A 331 7.84 27.14 -3.73
C SER A 331 6.98 27.91 -4.75
N PRO A 332 6.93 27.48 -6.03
CA PRO A 332 5.98 28.02 -6.99
C PRO A 332 4.53 27.74 -6.58
N SER A 333 3.58 28.56 -7.04
CA SER A 333 2.15 28.26 -6.92
C SER A 333 1.72 27.22 -7.97
N PRO A 334 0.89 26.22 -7.63
CA PRO A 334 0.38 25.92 -6.30
C PRO A 334 1.48 25.47 -5.34
N HIS A 335 1.51 26.04 -4.13
CA HIS A 335 2.62 25.92 -3.19
C HIS A 335 2.73 24.51 -2.63
N PHE A 336 3.93 23.93 -2.62
CA PHE A 336 4.17 22.66 -1.95
C PHE A 336 3.95 22.83 -0.45
N SER A 337 3.26 21.87 0.15
CA SER A 337 2.80 21.98 1.52
C SER A 337 2.63 20.60 2.17
N ILE A 338 2.55 20.59 3.49
CA ILE A 338 2.41 19.38 4.31
C ILE A 338 1.25 19.58 5.27
N ILE A 339 0.29 18.65 5.28
CA ILE A 339 -0.65 18.53 6.40
C ILE A 339 -0.05 17.57 7.42
N LEU A 340 -0.03 17.97 8.68
CA LEU A 340 0.52 17.21 9.79
C LEU A 340 -0.27 17.49 11.07
N SER A 341 -0.19 16.59 12.06
CA SER A 341 -0.70 16.89 13.42
C SER A 341 0.03 18.10 13.99
N LYS A 342 -0.54 18.86 14.92
CA LYS A 342 0.14 19.96 15.61
C LYS A 342 1.14 19.42 16.62
N ASP A 343 0.70 18.44 17.40
CA ASP A 343 1.48 17.75 18.41
C ASP A 343 2.11 16.46 17.83
N ILE A 344 3.14 15.93 18.48
CA ILE A 344 3.77 14.67 18.07
C ILE A 344 2.83 13.51 18.40
N ILE A 345 2.52 12.70 17.39
CA ILE A 345 1.66 11.51 17.53
C ILE A 345 2.47 10.23 17.31
N PRO A 346 2.13 9.11 18.00
CA PRO A 346 2.78 7.83 17.80
C PRO A 346 2.30 7.08 16.54
N SER A 347 1.37 7.64 15.77
CA SER A 347 0.83 7.02 14.56
C SER A 347 1.86 6.93 13.45
N THR A 348 1.90 5.79 12.75
CA THR A 348 2.76 5.56 11.59
C THR A 348 2.23 6.20 10.31
N TYR A 349 0.94 6.55 10.27
CA TYR A 349 0.30 7.27 9.17
C TYR A 349 -0.87 8.16 9.61
N ILE A 350 -1.23 9.13 8.77
CA ILE A 350 -2.48 9.91 8.83
C ILE A 350 -3.27 9.59 7.55
N HIS A 351 -4.58 9.38 7.66
CA HIS A 351 -5.41 9.00 6.52
C HIS A 351 -6.62 9.91 6.36
N PHE A 352 -6.86 10.31 5.12
CA PHE A 352 -8.13 10.87 4.68
C PHE A 352 -8.70 9.95 3.60
N ASP A 353 -10.03 9.93 3.49
CA ASP A 353 -10.71 9.19 2.44
C ASP A 353 -10.13 9.55 1.06
N GLN A 354 -9.88 8.52 0.24
CA GLN A 354 -9.29 8.63 -1.09
C GLN A 354 -7.84 9.17 -1.16
N ILE A 355 -7.17 9.38 -0.01
CA ILE A 355 -5.74 9.69 0.02
C ILE A 355 -4.96 8.40 0.25
N PRO A 356 -4.15 7.97 -0.74
CA PRO A 356 -3.47 6.68 -0.68
C PRO A 356 -2.18 6.70 0.15
N SER A 357 -1.77 7.86 0.66
CA SER A 357 -0.53 7.99 1.40
C SER A 357 -0.59 7.23 2.73
N LEU A 358 0.43 6.43 3.02
CA LEU A 358 0.65 5.78 4.30
C LEU A 358 1.79 6.45 5.09
N LEU A 359 1.95 7.76 4.92
CA LEU A 359 2.87 8.58 5.70
C LEU A 359 2.14 9.20 6.89
N ASN A 360 2.87 9.54 7.95
CA ASN A 360 2.33 10.28 9.11
C ASN A 360 2.17 11.78 8.86
N ILE A 361 2.18 12.17 7.59
CA ILE A 361 1.88 13.49 7.04
C ILE A 361 1.13 13.28 5.73
N ILE A 362 0.49 14.32 5.22
CA ILE A 362 -0.18 14.26 3.93
C ILE A 362 0.47 15.28 2.99
N PRO A 363 1.15 14.81 1.91
CA PRO A 363 1.74 15.67 0.90
C PRO A 363 0.63 16.38 0.11
N VAL A 364 0.64 17.72 0.10
CA VAL A 364 -0.37 18.53 -0.60
C VAL A 364 0.27 19.69 -1.36
N LYS A 365 -0.49 20.27 -2.29
CA LYS A 365 -0.21 21.55 -2.93
C LYS A 365 -1.35 22.51 -2.61
N VAL A 366 -1.06 23.78 -2.36
CA VAL A 366 -2.05 24.76 -1.90
C VAL A 366 -2.14 25.94 -2.85
N LEU A 367 -3.36 26.24 -3.28
CA LEU A 367 -3.73 27.45 -3.99
C LEU A 367 -4.27 28.45 -2.96
N VAL A 368 -3.39 29.34 -2.48
CA VAL A 368 -3.69 30.22 -1.33
C VAL A 368 -4.84 31.19 -1.62
N LYS A 369 -4.97 31.69 -2.86
CA LYS A 369 -6.03 32.66 -3.21
C LYS A 369 -7.40 31.99 -3.28
N GLU A 370 -7.42 30.77 -3.77
CA GLU A 370 -8.60 29.93 -3.95
C GLU A 370 -8.96 29.14 -2.69
N GLN A 371 -8.08 29.12 -1.68
CA GLN A 371 -8.18 28.28 -0.47
C GLN A 371 -8.35 26.79 -0.78
N GLU A 372 -7.80 26.34 -1.90
CA GLU A 372 -7.88 24.95 -2.32
C GLU A 372 -6.64 24.17 -1.89
N ILE A 373 -6.87 22.96 -1.38
CA ILE A 373 -5.83 21.99 -1.07
C ILE A 373 -5.93 20.84 -2.09
N ILE A 374 -4.85 20.62 -2.82
CA ILE A 374 -4.72 19.55 -3.81
C ILE A 374 -3.85 18.45 -3.20
N CYS A 375 -4.28 17.19 -3.25
CA CYS A 375 -3.43 16.08 -2.88
C CYS A 375 -2.25 15.98 -3.88
N ALA A 376 -1.01 16.01 -3.39
CA ALA A 376 0.15 15.95 -4.27
C ALA A 376 0.25 14.60 -5.01
N ILE A 377 -0.33 13.54 -4.43
CA ILE A 377 -0.30 12.19 -5.00
C ILE A 377 -1.41 11.99 -6.04
N THR A 378 -2.65 12.38 -5.75
CA THR A 378 -3.77 12.11 -6.67
C THR A 378 -4.05 13.26 -7.64
N GLY A 379 -3.51 14.45 -7.38
CA GLY A 379 -3.83 15.67 -8.13
C GLY A 379 -5.27 16.17 -7.95
N LYS A 380 -6.03 15.56 -7.04
CA LYS A 380 -7.44 15.94 -6.77
C LYS A 380 -7.53 16.90 -5.58
N ASN A 381 -8.54 17.77 -5.62
CA ASN A 381 -8.88 18.62 -4.49
C ASN A 381 -9.31 17.76 -3.29
N ILE A 382 -8.76 18.06 -2.12
CA ILE A 382 -9.13 17.46 -0.84
C ILE A 382 -10.28 18.27 -0.28
N GLN A 383 -11.41 17.61 -0.07
CA GLN A 383 -12.57 18.19 0.61
C GLN A 383 -12.67 17.60 2.02
N PHE A 384 -12.91 18.45 3.00
CA PHE A 384 -13.15 18.01 4.37
C PHE A 384 -14.63 18.22 4.70
N ASN A 385 -15.38 17.12 4.76
CA ASN A 385 -16.80 17.10 5.13
C ASN A 385 -17.68 18.09 4.32
N ASN A 386 -17.35 18.31 3.04
CA ASN A 386 -18.03 19.26 2.13
C ASN A 386 -18.08 20.70 2.63
N ASN A 387 -17.15 21.09 3.53
CA ASN A 387 -17.06 22.44 4.06
C ASN A 387 -15.87 23.19 3.45
N ASP A 388 -16.02 24.51 3.31
CA ASP A 388 -14.92 25.40 2.96
C ASP A 388 -13.89 25.42 4.10
N ILE A 389 -12.61 25.41 3.72
CA ILE A 389 -11.49 25.44 4.66
C ILE A 389 -11.03 26.88 4.81
N ILE A 390 -10.92 27.35 6.05
CA ILE A 390 -10.36 28.67 6.34
C ILE A 390 -8.95 28.49 6.89
N PHE A 391 -7.99 29.22 6.32
CA PHE A 391 -6.61 29.24 6.80
C PHE A 391 -6.40 30.40 7.78
N HIS A 392 -6.02 30.08 9.02
CA HIS A 392 -5.53 31.09 9.97
C HIS A 392 -4.04 30.92 10.21
N VAL A 393 -3.28 31.99 10.04
CA VAL A 393 -1.83 31.99 10.28
C VAL A 393 -1.56 31.61 11.74
N LEU A 394 -0.68 30.64 11.93
CA LEU A 394 -0.15 30.25 13.23
C LEU A 394 1.23 30.86 13.43
N ASN A 395 1.53 31.27 14.66
CA ASN A 395 2.87 31.68 15.03
C ASN A 395 3.80 30.46 14.96
N THR A 396 4.88 30.59 14.20
CA THR A 396 5.93 29.58 14.14
C THR A 396 6.57 29.42 15.51
N SER A 397 6.55 28.20 16.04
CA SER A 397 7.30 27.81 17.24
C SER A 397 8.54 27.00 16.85
N ASP A 398 9.52 26.92 17.76
CA ASP A 398 10.70 26.08 17.58
C ASP A 398 10.32 24.60 17.40
N ASP A 399 9.31 24.14 18.16
CA ASP A 399 8.79 22.77 18.05
C ASP A 399 8.26 22.45 16.64
N LEU A 400 7.40 23.31 16.09
CA LEU A 400 6.86 23.14 14.74
C LEU A 400 7.97 23.20 13.68
N SER A 401 8.94 24.09 13.85
CA SER A 401 10.09 24.21 12.96
C SER A 401 10.96 22.95 12.98
N ASN A 402 11.23 22.41 14.18
CA ASN A 402 12.01 21.19 14.38
C ASN A 402 11.37 19.96 13.73
N ARG A 403 10.04 19.92 13.65
CA ARG A 403 9.31 18.82 12.99
C ARG A 403 9.52 18.78 11.48
N LEU A 404 9.83 19.91 10.86
CA LEU A 404 10.13 19.99 9.43
C LEU A 404 11.63 19.88 9.11
N THR A 405 12.51 19.97 10.11
CA THR A 405 13.97 19.83 9.93
C THR A 405 14.39 18.61 9.11
N PRO A 406 13.79 17.41 9.28
CA PRO A 406 14.16 16.24 8.46
C PRO A 406 13.81 16.37 6.96
N PHE A 407 12.87 17.24 6.61
CA PHE A 407 12.40 17.44 5.22
C PHE A 407 13.29 18.40 4.45
N ILE A 408 13.88 19.38 5.15
CA ILE A 408 14.67 20.48 4.57
C ILE A 408 15.76 19.97 3.62
N PRO A 409 16.63 18.98 3.98
CA PRO A 409 17.72 18.57 3.10
C PRO A 409 17.24 18.04 1.74
N PHE A 410 16.12 17.32 1.71
CA PHE A 410 15.63 16.65 0.50
C PHE A 410 15.02 17.60 -0.53
N ILE A 411 14.56 18.78 -0.09
CA ILE A 411 13.89 19.75 -0.96
C ILE A 411 14.67 21.07 -1.09
N GLN A 412 15.84 21.17 -0.43
CA GLN A 412 16.73 22.33 -0.59
C GLN A 412 17.25 22.39 -2.04
N GLY A 413 16.96 23.50 -2.71
CA GLY A 413 17.20 23.63 -4.16
C GLY A 413 15.98 23.28 -5.03
N GLY A 414 14.82 23.00 -4.42
CA GLY A 414 13.55 22.68 -5.07
C GLY A 414 13.24 21.18 -5.13
N HIS A 415 12.01 20.84 -5.51
CA HIS A 415 11.53 19.46 -5.61
C HIS A 415 12.04 18.82 -6.91
N THR A 416 13.26 18.31 -6.88
CA THR A 416 13.90 17.63 -8.01
C THR A 416 14.70 16.44 -7.51
N LEU A 417 15.00 15.48 -8.40
CA LEU A 417 15.81 14.32 -8.05
C LEU A 417 17.23 14.71 -7.61
N SER A 418 17.82 15.75 -8.21
CA SER A 418 19.11 16.30 -7.81
C SER A 418 19.12 16.80 -6.37
N SER A 419 18.09 17.56 -5.97
CA SER A 419 17.94 18.06 -4.60
C SER A 419 17.72 16.93 -3.61
N LEU A 420 16.88 15.94 -3.96
CA LEU A 420 16.65 14.76 -3.15
C LEU A 420 17.96 14.02 -2.87
N LEU A 421 18.76 13.78 -3.91
CA LEU A 421 20.01 13.01 -3.79
C LEU A 421 21.10 13.77 -3.03
N ARG A 422 21.20 15.10 -3.17
CA ARG A 422 22.02 15.93 -2.27
C ARG A 422 21.52 15.88 -0.83
N GLY A 423 20.20 15.85 -0.65
CA GLY A 423 19.56 15.69 0.66
C GLY A 423 19.92 14.38 1.33
N ILE A 424 20.02 13.28 0.58
CA ILE A 424 20.50 11.98 1.08
C ILE A 424 21.92 12.10 1.65
N GLU A 425 22.83 12.78 0.95
CA GLU A 425 24.21 12.99 1.41
C GLU A 425 24.29 13.87 2.67
N ARG A 426 23.45 14.91 2.74
CA ARG A 426 23.41 15.86 3.85
C ARG A 426 22.68 15.34 5.09
N SER A 427 21.87 14.30 4.93
CA SER A 427 21.04 13.74 6.01
C SER A 427 21.87 12.86 6.94
N LEU A 428 21.75 13.10 8.25
CA LEU A 428 22.49 12.34 9.27
C LEU A 428 21.92 10.92 9.49
N ALA A 429 20.64 10.71 9.16
CA ALA A 429 19.94 9.45 9.37
C ALA A 429 18.75 9.33 8.40
N PRO A 430 18.32 8.10 8.05
CA PRO A 430 17.13 7.88 7.26
C PRO A 430 15.89 8.46 7.96
N ASN A 431 15.10 9.25 7.22
CA ASN A 431 13.76 9.63 7.62
C ASN A 431 12.79 9.25 6.50
N ALA A 432 12.10 8.13 6.68
CA ALA A 432 11.20 7.55 5.68
C ALA A 432 10.09 8.53 5.28
N THR A 433 9.50 9.25 6.24
CA THR A 433 8.44 10.23 5.95
C THR A 433 8.95 11.39 5.11
N ALA A 434 10.09 11.97 5.46
CA ALA A 434 10.69 13.08 4.73
C ALA A 434 11.08 12.68 3.30
N LEU A 435 11.67 11.49 3.13
CA LEU A 435 11.96 10.94 1.82
C LEU A 435 10.68 10.66 1.02
N GLY A 436 9.66 10.07 1.66
CA GLY A 436 8.36 9.81 1.04
C GLY A 436 7.65 11.09 0.58
N TYR A 437 7.73 12.17 1.38
CA TYR A 437 7.26 13.50 0.98
C TYR A 437 8.02 14.03 -0.24
N ALA A 438 9.36 13.99 -0.21
CA ALA A 438 10.18 14.44 -1.32
C ALA A 438 9.81 13.71 -2.61
N ILE A 439 9.67 12.37 -2.56
CA ILE A 439 9.22 11.53 -3.68
C ILE A 439 7.82 11.92 -4.16
N ALA A 440 6.86 12.11 -3.25
CA ALA A 440 5.48 12.48 -3.58
C ALA A 440 5.36 13.86 -4.26
N THR A 441 6.43 14.66 -4.19
CA THR A 441 6.50 16.00 -4.80
C THR A 441 7.43 16.08 -6.01
N LEU A 442 8.07 14.97 -6.40
CA LEU A 442 8.96 14.95 -7.56
C LEU A 442 8.21 15.20 -8.87
N PRO A 443 8.89 15.82 -9.86
CA PRO A 443 8.44 15.82 -11.24
C PRO A 443 8.31 14.39 -11.75
N GLN A 444 7.39 14.20 -12.68
CA GLN A 444 7.02 12.88 -13.13
C GLN A 444 8.18 12.11 -13.81
N GLU A 445 9.00 12.79 -14.61
CA GLU A 445 10.14 12.17 -15.30
C GLU A 445 11.21 11.72 -14.32
N ASP A 446 11.45 12.50 -13.26
CA ASP A 446 12.38 12.15 -12.18
C ASP A 446 11.89 10.90 -11.43
N LEU A 447 10.58 10.86 -11.11
CA LEU A 447 9.97 9.70 -10.46
C LEU A 447 10.05 8.44 -11.33
N LYS A 448 9.81 8.54 -12.64
CA LYS A 448 9.91 7.38 -13.55
C LYS A 448 11.30 6.76 -13.52
N ARG A 449 12.35 7.59 -13.57
CA ARG A 449 13.74 7.11 -13.50
C ARG A 449 14.04 6.45 -12.16
N LEU A 450 13.58 7.08 -11.07
CA LEU A 450 13.78 6.55 -9.73
C LEU A 450 13.07 5.19 -9.53
N THR A 451 11.80 5.08 -9.92
CA THR A 451 11.03 3.83 -9.82
C THR A 451 11.56 2.74 -10.76
N ALA A 452 12.10 3.11 -11.94
CA ALA A 452 12.73 2.16 -12.84
C ALA A 452 14.04 1.58 -12.28
N LEU A 453 14.82 2.39 -11.56
CA LEU A 453 16.06 1.94 -10.92
C LEU A 453 15.78 1.13 -9.63
N PHE A 454 14.72 1.47 -8.89
CA PHE A 454 14.33 0.82 -7.64
C PHE A 454 12.89 0.31 -7.70
N PRO A 455 12.61 -0.70 -8.54
CA PRO A 455 11.26 -1.22 -8.67
C PRO A 455 10.77 -1.78 -7.33
N GLY A 456 9.49 -1.56 -7.02
CA GLY A 456 8.84 -2.02 -5.77
C GLY A 456 9.16 -1.23 -4.50
N LEU A 457 10.27 -0.48 -4.43
CA LEU A 457 10.62 0.29 -3.23
C LEU A 457 9.82 1.59 -3.07
N ILE A 458 9.19 2.07 -4.15
CA ILE A 458 8.32 3.25 -4.13
C ILE A 458 6.87 2.79 -4.32
N PRO A 459 6.07 2.73 -3.24
CA PRO A 459 4.66 2.35 -3.33
C PRO A 459 3.89 3.27 -4.29
N VAL A 460 2.92 2.70 -5.01
CA VAL A 460 2.02 3.46 -5.90
C VAL A 460 1.31 4.60 -5.14
N GLY A 461 1.00 4.39 -3.86
CA GLY A 461 0.42 5.41 -2.96
C GLY A 461 1.32 6.59 -2.62
N LEU A 462 2.55 6.66 -3.13
CA LEU A 462 3.44 7.82 -3.06
C LEU A 462 3.84 8.36 -4.43
N GLN A 463 3.35 7.76 -5.51
CA GLN A 463 3.66 8.18 -6.87
C GLN A 463 2.64 9.24 -7.33
N PRO A 464 3.04 10.52 -7.51
CA PRO A 464 2.15 11.54 -8.05
C PRO A 464 1.52 11.13 -9.39
N ALA A 465 0.21 11.33 -9.49
CA ALA A 465 -0.58 11.08 -10.67
C ALA A 465 -0.14 11.98 -11.83
N TYR A 466 -0.34 11.50 -13.05
CA TYR A 466 -0.12 12.28 -14.27
C TYR A 466 -1.05 13.52 -14.24
N SER A 467 -0.50 14.71 -14.03
CA SER A 467 -1.31 15.91 -14.20
C SER A 467 -1.59 16.12 -15.68
N ILE A 468 -2.86 16.33 -16.04
CA ILE A 468 -3.24 16.75 -17.41
C ILE A 468 -2.61 18.12 -17.75
N SER A 469 -2.22 18.92 -16.74
CA SER A 469 -1.53 20.19 -16.94
C SER A 469 -0.12 20.06 -17.53
N ASP A 470 0.53 18.90 -17.39
CA ASP A 470 1.92 18.71 -17.83
C ASP A 470 2.02 18.46 -19.36
N LYS A 471 0.88 18.45 -20.07
CA LYS A 471 0.81 18.48 -21.53
C LYS A 471 0.84 19.88 -22.14
N ALA A 472 0.82 20.94 -21.32
CA ALA A 472 0.74 22.31 -21.85
C ALA A 472 2.07 22.89 -22.35
N ASP A 473 3.21 22.26 -22.04
CA ASP A 473 4.54 22.76 -22.40
C ASP A 473 5.37 21.79 -23.28
N SER A 474 4.73 20.88 -24.02
CA SER A 474 5.37 20.04 -25.05
C SER A 474 5.04 20.47 -26.47
#